data_AF-A0A5J6MKI9-F1
#
_entry.id   AF-A0A5J6MKI9-F1
#
_cell.length_a   1.000
_cell.length_b   1.000
_cell.length_c   1.000
_cell.angle_alpha   90.00
_cell.angle_beta   90.00
_cell.angle_gamma   90.00
#
_symmetry.space_group_name_H-M   'P 1'
#
loop_
_entity.id
_entity.type
_entity.pdbx_description
1 polymer ?
#
loop_
_entity_poly.entity_id
_entity_poly.type
_entity_poly.pdbx_seq_one_letter_code
_entity_poly.pdbx_strand_id
1 'polypeptide(L)' 'MATLSDIWAIEDDLRRQRRTLDELFDYRYSQLLFVFARLIGEGYLDEGRLAGLSDDKLAIIRHLLERMKES' A
#
# COMPACT_ATOMS: atom_id res chain seq x y z
N MET A 1 39.73 -7.52 -2.52
CA MET A 1 39.21 -7.49 -1.13
C MET A 1 38.36 -6.25 -1.01
N ALA A 2 37.09 -6.38 -0.63
CA ALA A 2 36.24 -5.21 -0.40
C ALA A 2 36.79 -4.45 0.81
N THR A 3 37.01 -3.15 0.64
CA THR A 3 37.52 -2.28 1.70
C THR A 3 36.36 -1.83 2.60
N LEU A 4 36.68 -1.34 3.80
CA LEU A 4 35.66 -0.84 4.73
C LEU A 4 34.80 0.28 4.10
N SER A 5 35.40 1.08 3.22
CA SER A 5 34.71 2.12 2.47
C SER A 5 33.66 1.57 1.49
N ASP A 6 33.91 0.40 0.90
CA ASP A 6 32.97 -0.26 0.00
C ASP A 6 31.74 -0.76 0.76
N ILE A 7 31.93 -1.25 1.98
CA ILE A 7 30.84 -1.72 2.86
C ILE A 7 29.94 -0.54 3.28
N TRP A 8 30.54 0.58 3.70
CA TRP A 8 29.78 1.77 4.10
C TRP A 8 29.04 2.42 2.92
N ALA A 9 29.61 2.39 1.72
CA ALA A 9 28.93 2.87 0.51
C ALA A 9 27.68 2.03 0.17
N ILE A 10 27.76 0.70 0.35
CA ILE A 10 26.62 -0.21 0.15
C ILE A 10 25.54 0.02 1.21
N GLU A 11 25.91 0.19 2.48
CA GLU A 11 24.95 0.44 3.57
C GLU A 11 24.17 1.74 3.35
N ASP A 12 24.87 2.80 2.93
CA ASP A 12 24.23 4.09 2.64
C ASP A 12 23.30 3.99 1.42
N ASP A 13 23.68 3.22 0.41
CA ASP A 13 22.82 2.97 -0.75
C ASP A 13 21.57 2.17 -0.40
N LEU A 14 21.71 1.11 0.40
CA LEU A 14 20.59 0.32 0.89
C LEU A 14 19.64 1.16 1.77
N ARG A 15 20.18 2.07 2.60
CA ARG A 15 19.35 2.99 3.40
C ARG A 15 18.59 4.00 2.53
N ARG A 16 19.21 4.51 1.46
CA ARG A 16 18.51 5.37 0.48
C ARG A 16 17.41 4.60 -0.22
N GLN A 17 17.70 3.40 -0.73
CA GLN A 17 16.70 2.54 -1.37
C GLN A 17 15.56 2.20 -0.41
N ARG A 18 15.85 1.92 0.87
CA ARG A 18 14.81 1.68 1.88
C ARG A 18 13.92 2.89 2.11
N ARG A 19 14.47 4.10 2.21
CA ARG A 19 13.66 5.33 2.29
C ARG A 19 12.84 5.58 1.04
N THR A 20 13.38 5.30 -0.15
CA THR A 20 12.63 5.40 -1.40
C THR A 20 11.52 4.36 -1.49
N LEU A 21 11.77 3.13 -1.03
CA LEU A 21 10.74 2.11 -0.92
C LEU A 21 9.71 2.53 0.13
N ASP A 22 10.13 2.98 1.30
CA ASP A 22 9.22 3.52 2.30
C ASP A 22 8.42 4.67 1.68
N GLU A 23 8.96 5.66 0.96
CA GLU A 23 8.16 6.71 0.29
C GLU A 23 7.27 6.23 -0.89
N LEU A 24 7.67 5.19 -1.60
CA LEU A 24 6.89 4.57 -2.68
C LEU A 24 5.75 3.70 -2.14
N PHE A 25 5.97 3.08 -0.97
CA PHE A 25 5.03 2.18 -0.30
C PHE A 25 4.27 2.87 0.85
N ASP A 26 4.73 4.02 1.33
CA ASP A 26 4.14 4.82 2.39
C ASP A 26 3.10 5.74 1.77
N TYR A 27 1.86 5.42 2.14
CA TYR A 27 0.69 6.26 2.14
C TYR A 27 0.03 6.69 0.81
N ARG A 28 0.42 6.11 -0.35
CA ARG A 28 -0.32 6.30 -1.62
C ARG A 28 -0.71 5.03 -2.37
N TYR A 29 -0.81 3.90 -1.67
CA TYR A 29 -1.73 2.82 -2.04
C TYR A 29 -3.22 3.24 -1.95
N SER A 30 -3.49 4.53 -1.77
CA SER A 30 -4.80 5.15 -1.55
C SER A 30 -5.71 5.17 -2.78
N GLN A 31 -5.20 4.94 -3.99
CA GLN A 31 -6.04 4.92 -5.19
C GLN A 31 -6.63 3.54 -5.47
N LEU A 32 -5.86 2.45 -5.31
CA LEU A 32 -6.38 1.12 -5.62
C LEU A 32 -7.43 0.66 -4.60
N LEU A 33 -7.22 0.94 -3.31
CA LEU A 33 -8.21 0.66 -2.27
C LEU A 33 -9.47 1.51 -2.46
N PHE A 34 -9.34 2.74 -2.94
CA PHE A 34 -10.47 3.59 -3.31
C PHE A 34 -11.24 3.05 -4.53
N VAL A 35 -10.54 2.57 -5.55
CA VAL A 35 -11.17 1.92 -6.71
C VAL A 35 -11.92 0.66 -6.28
N PHE A 36 -11.36 -0.17 -5.41
CA PHE A 36 -12.06 -1.35 -4.89
C PHE A 36 -13.30 -0.97 -4.07
N ALA A 37 -13.20 0.02 -3.17
CA ALA A 37 -14.35 0.53 -2.42
C ALA A 37 -15.44 1.02 -3.37
N ARG A 38 -15.09 1.78 -4.41
CA ARG A 38 -16.05 2.25 -5.41
C ARG A 38 -16.72 1.10 -6.19
N LEU A 39 -15.93 0.14 -6.67
CA LEU A 39 -16.47 -1.01 -7.42
C LEU A 39 -17.39 -1.87 -6.56
N ILE A 40 -17.09 -2.03 -5.26
CA ILE A 40 -17.97 -2.73 -4.32
C ILE A 40 -19.25 -1.92 -4.08
N GLY A 41 -19.14 -0.62 -3.84
CA GLY A 41 -20.29 0.27 -3.64
C GLY A 41 -21.23 0.32 -4.85
N GLU A 42 -20.68 0.25 -6.07
CA GLU A 42 -21.43 0.21 -7.33
C GLU A 42 -21.90 -1.22 -7.71
N GLY A 43 -21.55 -2.25 -6.94
CA GLY A 43 -21.99 -3.64 -7.16
C GLY A 43 -21.23 -4.41 -8.25
N TYR A 44 -20.13 -3.87 -8.76
CA TYR A 44 -19.29 -4.52 -9.78
C TYR A 44 -18.29 -5.53 -9.20
N LEU A 45 -18.04 -5.48 -7.89
CA LEU A 45 -17.10 -6.34 -7.20
C LEU A 45 -17.67 -6.80 -5.85
N ASP A 46 -17.50 -8.08 -5.53
CA ASP A 46 -17.83 -8.63 -4.21
C ASP A 46 -16.61 -8.55 -3.28
N GLU A 47 -16.82 -8.17 -2.02
CA GLU A 47 -15.75 -8.05 -1.03
C GLU A 47 -15.02 -9.38 -0.81
N GLY A 48 -15.71 -10.52 -0.91
CA GLY A 48 -15.13 -11.85 -0.77
C GLY A 48 -14.10 -12.19 -1.86
N ARG A 49 -14.13 -11.50 -3.00
CA ARG A 49 -13.09 -11.62 -4.04
C ARG A 49 -11.77 -10.96 -3.65
N LEU A 50 -11.76 -10.15 -2.60
CA LEU A 50 -10.59 -9.49 -2.05
C LEU A 50 -9.95 -10.26 -0.88
N ALA A 51 -10.34 -11.52 -0.64
CA ALA A 51 -9.81 -12.34 0.46
C ALA A 51 -8.29 -12.61 0.42
N GLY A 52 -7.60 -12.28 -0.69
CA GLY A 52 -6.14 -12.33 -0.81
C GLY A 52 -5.43 -11.05 -0.34
N LEU A 53 -6.16 -10.00 0.03
CA LEU A 53 -5.59 -8.78 0.61
C LEU A 53 -5.35 -8.98 2.12
N SER A 54 -4.35 -8.28 2.65
CA SER A 54 -4.13 -8.23 4.09
C SER A 54 -5.28 -7.53 4.81
N ASP A 55 -5.52 -7.90 6.06
CA ASP A 55 -6.61 -7.36 6.89
C ASP A 55 -6.57 -5.82 6.98
N ASP A 56 -5.37 -5.24 7.08
CA ASP A 56 -5.19 -3.78 7.10
C ASP A 56 -5.74 -3.09 5.84
N LYS A 57 -5.60 -3.72 4.68
CA LYS A 57 -6.10 -3.17 3.40
C LYS A 57 -7.61 -3.32 3.28
N LEU A 58 -8.16 -4.44 3.76
CA LEU A 58 -9.61 -4.66 3.82
C LEU A 58 -10.27 -3.64 4.76
N ALA A 59 -9.65 -3.35 5.91
CA ALA A 59 -10.13 -2.34 6.85
C ALA A 59 -10.23 -0.94 6.20
N ILE A 60 -9.23 -0.55 5.40
CA ILE A 60 -9.25 0.73 4.66
C ILE A 60 -10.38 0.77 3.63
N ILE A 61 -10.59 -0.32 2.87
CA ILE A 61 -11.68 -0.41 1.87
C ILE A 61 -13.04 -0.27 2.55
N ARG A 62 -13.25 -0.95 3.68
CA ARG A 62 -14.49 -0.85 4.48
C ARG A 62 -14.72 0.57 4.98
N HIS A 63 -13.69 1.22 5.51
CA HIS A 63 -13.79 2.60 5.97
C HIS A 63 -14.16 3.56 4.81
N LEU A 64 -13.57 3.37 3.63
CA LEU A 64 -13.92 4.16 2.44
C LEU A 64 -15.36 3.90 1.98
N LEU A 65 -15.84 2.65 2.04
CA LEU A 65 -17.23 2.29 1.73
C LEU A 65 -18.23 2.96 2.68
N GLU A 66 -17.94 2.99 3.98
CA GLU A 66 -18.77 3.69 4.98
C GLU A 66 -18.86 5.18 4.64
N ARG A 67 -17.70 5.82 4.40
CA ARG A 67 -17.62 7.23 4.02
C ARG A 67 -18.36 7.57 2.73
N MET A 68 -18.42 6.65 1.77
CA MET A 68 -19.14 6.85 0.51
C MET A 68 -20.66 6.71 0.67
N LYS A 69 -21.16 5.95 1.66
CA LYS A 69 -22.59 5.82 1.97
C LYS A 69 -23.16 7.02 2.72
N GLU A 70 -22.29 7.80 3.37
CA GLU A 70 -22.65 9.00 4.14
C GLU A 70 -22.83 10.27 3.28
N SER A 71 -22.54 10.19 1.97
CA SER A 71 -22.64 11.31 1.01
C SER A 71 -23.80 11.14 0.04
#